data_AF-A0A6I9NHY3-F1
#
_entry.id   AF-A0A6I9NHY3-F1
#
_cell.length_a   1.000
_cell.length_b   1.000
_cell.length_c   1.000
_cell.angle_alpha   90.00
_cell.angle_beta   90.00
_cell.angle_gamma   90.00
#
_symmetry.space_group_name_H-M   'P 1'
#
loop_
_entity.id
_entity.type
_entity.pdbx_description
1 polymer ?
#
loop_
_entity_poly.entity_id
_entity_poly.type
_entity_poly.pdbx_seq_one_letter_code
_entity_poly.pdbx_strand_id
1 'polypeptide(L)'
;MPPGQMMKAVSSDLGPDWRSRLEFFEEKPFAAASIGQVHAARMKDGRDVAMKIQYPGVAQSIDSDVNNIMTVLKLSNMLPEGLFPEHMIEVMSRELALECDYIREAECARKF
;
A
#
# COMPACT_ATOMS: atom_id res chain seq x y z
N MET A 1 5.27 -1.65 8.25
CA MET A 1 5.94 -0.38 8.64
C MET A 1 5.87 -0.18 10.16
N PRO A 2 6.78 0.61 10.76
CA PRO A 2 6.70 0.96 12.19
C PRO A 2 5.37 1.67 12.55
N PRO A 3 4.81 1.47 13.76
CA PRO A 3 3.53 2.07 14.16
C PRO A 3 3.48 3.60 14.01
N GLY A 4 4.59 4.29 14.32
CA GLY A 4 4.69 5.74 14.15
C GLY A 4 4.53 6.22 12.71
N GLN A 5 5.01 5.45 11.73
CA GLN A 5 4.86 5.77 10.31
C GLN A 5 3.41 5.54 9.85
N MET A 6 2.81 4.43 10.28
CA MET A 6 1.39 4.12 10.00
C MET A 6 0.47 5.21 10.57
N MET A 7 0.66 5.60 11.83
CA MET A 7 -0.16 6.63 12.47
C MET A 7 -0.07 7.97 11.75
N LYS A 8 1.12 8.35 11.26
CA LYS A 8 1.31 9.55 10.46
C LYS A 8 0.57 9.46 9.13
N ALA A 9 0.62 8.31 8.45
CA ALA A 9 -0.11 8.06 7.20
C ALA A 9 -1.61 8.29 7.39
N VAL A 10 -2.20 7.60 8.37
CA VAL A 10 -3.65 7.70 8.65
C VAL A 10 -4.03 9.12 9.09
N SER A 11 -3.19 9.76 9.91
CA SER A 11 -3.45 11.12 10.37
C SER A 11 -3.36 12.16 9.24
N SER A 12 -2.52 11.93 8.23
CA SER A 12 -2.41 12.81 7.06
C SER A 12 -3.67 12.76 6.21
N ASP A 13 -4.24 11.57 6.05
CA ASP A 13 -5.40 11.37 5.15
C ASP A 13 -6.74 11.64 5.85
N LEU A 14 -6.88 11.23 7.10
CA LEU A 14 -8.16 11.26 7.83
C LEU A 14 -8.23 12.35 8.92
N GLY A 15 -7.11 13.02 9.19
CA GLY A 15 -6.97 14.03 10.25
C GLY A 15 -6.45 13.46 11.58
N PRO A 16 -5.95 14.31 12.49
CA PRO A 16 -5.32 13.90 13.75
C PRO A 16 -6.27 13.18 14.72
N ASP A 17 -7.58 13.37 14.56
CA ASP A 17 -8.64 12.82 15.41
C ASP A 17 -9.22 11.50 14.86
N TRP A 18 -8.64 10.89 13.83
CA TRP A 18 -9.19 9.71 13.15
C TRP A 18 -9.56 8.57 14.10
N ARG A 19 -8.78 8.35 15.15
CA ARG A 19 -9.05 7.31 16.18
C ARG A 19 -10.38 7.53 16.88
N SER A 20 -10.83 8.77 17.03
CA SER A 20 -12.12 9.08 17.64
C SER A 20 -13.32 8.58 16.83
N ARG A 21 -13.13 8.18 15.57
CA ARG A 21 -14.19 7.62 14.70
C ARG A 21 -14.33 6.10 14.86
N LEU A 22 -13.41 5.47 15.60
CA LEU A 22 -13.36 4.04 15.84
C LEU A 22 -13.66 3.74 17.31
N GLU A 23 -14.21 2.55 17.55
CA GLU A 23 -14.31 1.95 18.89
C GLU A 23 -13.01 1.21 19.23
N PHE A 24 -12.41 0.54 18.24
CA PHE A 24 -11.19 -0.26 18.40
C PHE A 24 -10.32 -0.18 17.14
N PHE A 25 -9.01 -0.27 17.31
CA PHE A 25 -8.03 -0.37 16.22
C PHE A 25 -6.85 -1.24 16.67
N GLU A 26 -6.56 -2.30 15.93
CA GLU A 26 -5.42 -3.18 16.18
C GLU A 26 -4.16 -2.62 15.49
N GLU A 27 -3.17 -2.21 16.29
CA GLU A 27 -1.93 -1.63 15.76
C GLU A 27 -1.07 -2.65 15.03
N LYS A 28 -1.21 -3.94 15.33
CA LYS A 28 -0.52 -5.00 14.59
C LYS A 28 -1.29 -5.34 13.30
N PRO A 29 -0.70 -5.18 12.11
CA PRO A 29 -1.37 -5.58 10.88
C PRO A 29 -1.57 -7.10 10.87
N PHE A 30 -2.73 -7.54 10.37
CA PHE A 30 -3.01 -8.97 10.20
C PHE A 30 -2.71 -9.47 8.78
N ALA A 31 -2.57 -8.55 7.82
CA ALA A 31 -2.19 -8.87 6.45
C ALA A 31 -1.31 -7.77 5.82
N ALA A 32 -0.51 -8.18 4.84
CA ALA A 32 0.14 -7.27 3.91
C ALA A 32 -0.78 -7.06 2.69
N ALA A 33 -0.71 -5.89 2.07
CA ALA A 33 -1.32 -5.62 0.77
C ALA A 33 -0.26 -4.95 -0.10
N SER A 34 -0.25 -5.18 -1.41
CA SER A 34 0.77 -4.70 -2.38
C SER A 34 1.69 -3.57 -1.86
N ILE A 35 1.16 -2.34 -1.74
CA ILE A 35 1.89 -1.14 -1.30
C ILE A 35 1.50 -0.65 0.11
N GLY A 36 1.05 -1.55 0.98
CA GLY A 36 0.54 -1.20 2.30
C GLY A 36 0.35 -2.39 3.24
N GLN A 37 -0.43 -2.16 4.29
CA GLN A 37 -0.75 -3.17 5.31
C GLN A 37 -2.21 -3.02 5.76
N VAL A 38 -2.80 -4.13 6.21
CA VAL A 38 -4.22 -4.19 6.59
C VAL A 38 -4.34 -4.42 8.10
N HIS A 39 -5.15 -3.59 8.73
CA HIS A 39 -5.42 -3.61 10.16
C HIS A 39 -6.88 -3.94 10.43
N ALA A 40 -7.12 -4.67 11.52
CA ALA A 40 -8.46 -4.86 12.03
C ALA A 40 -8.89 -3.63 12.84
N ALA A 41 -10.13 -3.20 12.66
CA ALA A 41 -10.72 -2.12 13.45
C ALA A 41 -12.21 -2.35 13.65
N ARG A 42 -12.80 -1.63 14.61
CA ARG A 42 -14.23 -1.62 14.85
C ARG A 42 -14.74 -0.19 14.84
N MET A 43 -15.84 0.03 14.13
CA MET A 43 -16.56 1.30 14.08
C MET A 43 -17.36 1.51 15.37
N LYS A 44 -17.70 2.77 15.70
CA LYS A 44 -18.54 3.10 16.87
C LYS A 44 -19.94 2.51 16.87
N ASP A 45 -20.42 2.07 15.71
CA ASP A 45 -21.70 1.37 15.57
C ASP A 45 -21.56 -0.17 15.69
N GLY A 46 -20.38 -0.65 16.09
CA GLY A 46 -20.08 -2.06 16.31
C GLY A 46 -19.65 -2.84 15.07
N ARG A 47 -19.63 -2.23 13.86
CA ARG A 47 -19.19 -2.92 12.64
C ARG A 47 -17.69 -3.16 12.65
N ASP A 48 -17.29 -4.41 12.44
CA ASP A 48 -15.89 -4.77 12.18
C ASP A 48 -15.49 -4.35 10.76
N VAL A 49 -14.32 -3.74 10.62
CA VAL A 49 -13.79 -3.23 9.35
C VAL A 49 -12.31 -3.60 9.18
N ALA A 50 -11.87 -3.74 7.93
CA ALA A 50 -10.47 -3.88 7.56
C ALA A 50 -9.95 -2.55 7.00
N MET A 51 -8.96 -1.96 7.67
CA MET A 51 -8.33 -0.71 7.24
C MET A 51 -7.05 -1.01 6.48
N LYS A 52 -7.08 -0.85 5.16
CA LYS A 52 -5.89 -0.91 4.30
C LYS A 52 -5.19 0.45 4.30
N ILE A 53 -3.93 0.47 4.76
CA ILE A 53 -3.15 1.69 4.94
C ILE A 53 -1.91 1.63 4.05
N GLN A 54 -1.76 2.63 3.18
CA GLN A 54 -0.64 2.75 2.25
C GLN A 54 0.66 3.09 2.99
N TYR A 55 1.80 2.57 2.50
CA TYR A 55 3.10 2.98 3.02
C TYR A 55 3.40 4.44 2.66
N PRO A 56 3.81 5.29 3.62
CA PRO A 56 4.11 6.68 3.33
C PRO A 56 5.24 6.83 2.32
N GLY A 57 5.05 7.72 1.36
CA GLY A 57 6.06 8.02 0.35
C GLY A 57 6.02 7.11 -0.87
N VAL A 58 5.19 6.05 -0.89
CA VAL A 58 5.26 5.02 -1.94
C VAL A 58 4.96 5.59 -3.33
N ALA A 59 4.01 6.51 -3.46
CA ALA A 59 3.70 7.15 -4.72
C ALA A 59 4.88 8.00 -5.26
N GLN A 60 5.68 8.57 -4.37
CA GLN A 60 6.86 9.36 -4.72
C GLN A 60 8.10 8.51 -4.97
N SER A 61 8.14 7.27 -4.44
CA SER A 61 9.29 6.38 -4.56
C SER A 61 9.18 5.35 -5.68
N ILE A 62 8.06 5.29 -6.42
CA ILE A 62 7.80 4.28 -7.46
C ILE A 62 9.01 4.07 -8.37
N ASP A 63 9.53 5.12 -9.01
CA ASP A 63 10.63 5.00 -9.96
C ASP A 63 11.92 4.47 -9.31
N SER A 64 12.19 4.88 -8.07
CA SER A 64 13.36 4.41 -7.33
C SER A 64 13.20 2.96 -6.89
N ASP A 65 12.01 2.58 -6.43
CA ASP A 65 11.70 1.22 -5.97
C ASP A 65 11.75 0.22 -7.13
N VAL A 66 11.17 0.58 -8.28
CA VAL A 66 11.24 -0.23 -9.50
C VAL A 66 12.68 -0.41 -9.94
N ASN A 67 13.48 0.65 -10.00
CA ASN A 67 14.90 0.56 -10.35
C ASN A 67 15.71 -0.31 -9.38
N ASN A 68 15.42 -0.23 -8.08
CA ASN A 68 16.05 -1.07 -7.06
C ASN A 68 15.70 -2.55 -7.25
N ILE A 69 14.42 -2.87 -7.46
CA ILE A 69 13.96 -4.24 -7.74
C ILE A 69 14.69 -4.78 -8.99
N MET A 70 14.75 -3.99 -10.06
CA MET A 70 15.42 -4.40 -11.28
C MET A 70 16.91 -4.64 -11.10
N THR A 71 17.57 -3.82 -10.28
CA THR A 71 18.99 -4.00 -9.95
C THR A 71 19.22 -5.30 -9.20
N VAL A 72 18.38 -5.61 -8.20
CA VAL A 72 18.47 -6.85 -7.43
C VAL A 72 18.24 -8.08 -8.31
N LEU A 73 17.21 -8.04 -9.19
CA LEU A 73 16.90 -9.16 -10.09
C LEU A 73 18.01 -9.41 -11.13
N LYS A 74 18.65 -8.34 -11.63
CA LYS A 74 19.82 -8.43 -12.52
C LYS A 74 21.01 -9.08 -11.79
N LEU A 75 21.28 -8.66 -10.56
CA LEU A 75 22.43 -9.16 -9.80
C LEU A 75 22.24 -10.61 -9.30
N SER A 76 21.01 -11.03 -9.02
CA SER A 76 20.72 -12.38 -8.53
C SER A 76 20.67 -13.44 -9.63
N ASN A 77 20.71 -13.04 -10.92
CA ASN A 77 20.50 -13.92 -12.07
C ASN A 77 19.19 -14.72 -11.97
N MET A 78 18.19 -14.18 -11.27
CA MET A 78 16.86 -14.79 -11.09
C MET A 78 15.85 -14.34 -12.15
N LEU A 79 16.29 -13.57 -13.14
CA LEU A 79 15.44 -13.13 -14.24
C LEU A 79 15.16 -14.33 -15.16
N PRO A 80 13.89 -14.76 -15.33
CA PRO A 80 13.55 -15.79 -16.31
C PRO A 80 13.97 -15.40 -17.73
N GLU A 81 14.32 -16.39 -18.55
CA GLU A 81 14.62 -16.16 -19.96
C GLU A 81 13.43 -15.47 -20.67
N GLY A 82 13.74 -14.47 -21.48
CA GLY A 82 12.74 -13.70 -22.24
C GLY A 82 12.13 -12.51 -21.50
N LEU A 83 12.43 -12.30 -20.21
CA LEU A 83 12.07 -11.08 -19.50
C LEU A 83 13.18 -10.04 -19.64
N PHE A 84 12.85 -8.91 -20.28
CA PHE A 84 13.79 -7.79 -20.47
C PHE A 84 13.50 -6.68 -19.45
N PRO A 85 14.50 -6.27 -18.66
CA PRO A 85 14.33 -5.28 -17.61
C PRO A 85 13.70 -3.96 -18.04
N GLU A 86 14.03 -3.50 -19.25
CA GLU A 86 13.61 -2.21 -19.77
C GLU A 86 12.08 -2.17 -19.98
N HIS A 87 11.49 -3.28 -20.45
CA HIS A 87 10.04 -3.40 -20.63
C HIS A 87 9.28 -3.60 -19.31
N MET A 88 9.92 -4.21 -18.31
CA MET A 88 9.30 -4.40 -17.00
C MET A 88 9.17 -3.10 -16.23
N ILE A 89 10.15 -2.19 -16.34
CA ILE A 89 10.14 -0.92 -15.60
C ILE A 89 8.88 -0.11 -15.94
N GLU A 90 8.58 0.05 -17.22
CA GLU A 90 7.42 0.85 -17.66
C GLU A 90 6.10 0.29 -17.11
N VAL A 91 5.90 -1.03 -17.26
CA VAL A 91 4.69 -1.68 -16.78
C VAL A 91 4.60 -1.63 -15.26
N MET A 92 5.69 -1.95 -14.55
CA MET A 92 5.70 -1.93 -13.09
C MET A 92 5.43 -0.53 -12.52
N SER A 93 6.07 0.51 -13.06
CA SER A 93 5.82 1.88 -12.61
C SER A 93 4.37 2.29 -12.83
N ARG A 94 3.78 1.94 -13.99
CA ARG A 94 2.38 2.23 -14.28
C ARG A 94 1.42 1.51 -13.34
N GLU A 95 1.60 0.21 -13.14
CA GLU A 95 0.70 -0.57 -12.28
C GLU A 95 0.83 -0.15 -10.81
N LEU A 96 2.05 0.14 -10.33
CA LEU A 96 2.27 0.68 -8.98
C LEU A 96 1.62 2.06 -8.78
N ALA A 97 1.62 2.91 -9.81
CA ALA A 97 0.94 4.20 -9.75
C ALA A 97 -0.57 4.04 -9.61
N LEU A 98 -1.16 3.05 -10.31
CA LEU A 98 -2.58 2.73 -10.18
C LEU A 98 -2.94 2.14 -8.81
N GLU A 99 -2.06 1.33 -8.24
CA GLU A 99 -2.19 0.80 -6.86
C GLU A 99 -2.16 1.92 -5.82
N CYS A 100 -1.52 3.05 -6.09
CA CYS A 100 -1.47 4.19 -5.18
C CYS A 100 -2.79 4.95 -5.05
N ASP A 101 -3.73 4.76 -5.98
CA ASP A 101 -5.05 5.41 -5.96
C ASP A 101 -6.12 4.50 -5.34
N TYR A 102 -6.25 4.59 -4.01
CA TYR A 102 -7.26 3.86 -3.26
C TYR A 102 -8.69 4.39 -3.47
N ILE A 103 -8.88 5.59 -4.02
CA ILE A 103 -10.22 6.09 -4.37
C ILE A 103 -10.71 5.33 -5.60
N ARG A 104 -9.88 5.26 -6.64
CA ARG A 104 -10.15 4.43 -7.83
C ARG A 104 -10.39 2.97 -7.45
N GLU A 105 -9.56 2.41 -6.57
CA GLU A 105 -9.75 1.03 -6.12
C GLU A 105 -11.08 0.84 -5.35
N ALA A 106 -11.46 1.78 -4.49
CA ALA A 106 -12.74 1.74 -3.80
C ALA A 106 -13.93 1.83 -4.77
N GLU A 107 -13.82 2.60 -5.86
CA GLU A 107 -14.81 2.62 -6.93
C GLU A 107 -14.90 1.29 -7.68
N CYS A 108 -13.77 0.66 -7.97
CA CYS A 108 -13.73 -0.70 -8.53
C CYS A 108 -14.41 -1.69 -7.59
N ALA A 109 -14.07 -1.68 -6.30
CA ALA A 109 -14.61 -2.61 -5.31
C ALA A 109 -16.14 -2.50 -5.14
N ARG A 110 -16.72 -1.29 -5.27
CA ARG A 110 -18.19 -1.10 -5.22
C ARG A 110 -18.94 -1.64 -6.43
N LYS A 111 -18.26 -1.84 -7.56
CA LYS A 111 -18.87 -2.37 -8.79
C LYS A 111 -19.02 -3.89 -8.77
N PHE A 112 -18.27 -4.58 -7.91
CA PHE A 112 -18.34 -6.02 -7.68
C PHE A 112 -19.19 -6.33 -6.45
#